data_AF-A0A6J6ZVG3-F1
#
_entry.id   AF-A0A6J6ZVG3-F1
#
_cell.length_a   1.000
_cell.length_b   1.000
_cell.length_c   1.000
_cell.angle_alpha   90.00
_cell.angle_beta   90.00
_cell.angle_gamma   90.00
#
_symmetry.space_group_name_H-M   'P 1'
#
loop_
_entity.id
_entity.type
_entity.pdbx_description
1 polymer ?
#
loop_
_entity_poly.entity_id
_entity_poly.type
_entity_poly.pdbx_seq_one_letter_code
_entity_poly.pdbx_strand_id
1 'polypeptide(L)'
;MEESPPAPSPAPGHRRRGAHRRARRKRPVLLVSLLVVVLLVAGAGVWFTRNHTSRSQASPSTSSTSSTTTTSTTAPPGPGFTAGKITAVGDSVMIDYQGPLETDLPGVSVDGSVSRQWAQGTALLSQLKASNQLGATVIVGLGTNGEISPAAFDAMMSVLSGASKVIFVNTHVDRPWQDPNNAVLAQGVAKYPNAVLVDWNALATENPSWFGSDGTHLAIGGTGAQALASLIASKAS
;
A
#
# COMPACT_ATOMS: atom_id res chain seq x y z
N MET A 1 28.85 72.29 19.20
CA MET A 1 28.33 72.37 17.82
C MET A 1 28.67 71.06 17.17
N GLU A 2 27.71 70.14 17.04
CA GLU A 2 27.69 69.14 15.97
C GLU A 2 26.26 68.60 15.88
N GLU A 3 25.70 68.69 14.68
CA GLU A 3 24.28 68.52 14.34
C GLU A 3 23.86 67.05 14.27
N SER A 4 22.62 66.79 14.68
CA SER A 4 21.90 65.54 14.40
C SER A 4 21.66 65.36 12.89
N PRO A 5 21.84 64.15 12.33
CA PRO A 5 21.45 63.88 10.95
C PRO A 5 19.92 63.72 10.80
N PRO A 6 19.34 64.15 9.66
CA PRO A 6 17.89 64.20 9.43
C PRO A 6 17.26 62.85 9.05
N ALA A 7 15.95 62.73 9.31
CA ALA A 7 15.12 61.57 9.01
C ALA A 7 14.92 61.33 7.50
N PRO A 8 14.74 60.07 7.05
CA PRO A 8 14.53 59.76 5.64
C PRO A 8 13.10 60.08 5.15
N SER A 9 13.01 60.68 3.96
CA SER A 9 11.76 60.92 3.23
C SER A 9 11.27 59.67 2.45
N PRO A 10 9.95 59.51 2.24
CA PRO A 10 9.36 58.32 1.63
C PRO A 10 9.48 58.31 0.09
N ALA A 11 9.75 57.12 -0.47
CA ALA A 11 9.81 56.89 -1.91
C ALA A 11 8.42 56.59 -2.54
N PRO A 12 8.21 56.93 -3.83
CA PRO A 12 6.89 57.06 -4.44
C PRO A 12 6.28 55.75 -4.96
N GLY A 13 4.94 55.70 -4.93
CA GLY A 13 4.15 54.61 -5.49
C GLY A 13 4.14 54.59 -7.02
N HIS A 14 4.27 53.39 -7.58
CA HIS A 14 3.95 53.11 -8.98
C HIS A 14 2.80 52.12 -9.10
N ARG A 15 1.65 52.65 -9.50
CA ARG A 15 0.58 51.89 -10.15
C ARG A 15 1.05 51.43 -11.53
N ARG A 16 0.94 50.13 -11.84
CA ARG A 16 0.83 49.66 -13.23
C ARG A 16 -0.30 48.64 -13.38
N ARG A 17 -1.30 49.07 -14.16
CA ARG A 17 -2.35 48.27 -14.78
C ARG A 17 -1.74 47.41 -15.89
N GLY A 18 -2.28 46.20 -16.10
CA GLY A 18 -1.92 45.39 -17.27
C GLY A 18 -2.44 43.96 -17.20
N ALA A 19 -3.76 43.79 -17.19
CA ALA A 19 -4.39 42.49 -17.35
C ALA A 19 -4.28 42.02 -18.81
N HIS A 20 -3.35 41.11 -19.11
CA HIS A 20 -3.33 40.38 -20.37
C HIS A 20 -4.17 39.10 -20.24
N ARG A 21 -5.44 39.19 -20.68
CA ARG A 21 -6.28 38.02 -20.95
C ARG A 21 -5.66 37.23 -22.11
N ARG A 22 -5.02 36.10 -21.82
CA ARG A 22 -4.66 35.11 -22.85
C ARG A 22 -5.93 34.38 -23.30
N ALA A 23 -6.33 34.59 -24.55
CA ALA A 23 -7.40 33.87 -25.20
C ALA A 23 -7.03 32.37 -25.34
N ARG A 24 -7.76 31.48 -24.67
CA ARG A 24 -7.72 30.03 -24.89
C ARG A 24 -8.33 29.71 -26.25
N ARG A 25 -7.50 29.42 -27.26
CA ARG A 25 -7.96 28.78 -28.51
C ARG A 25 -8.30 27.32 -28.23
N LYS A 26 -9.56 26.95 -28.45
CA LYS A 26 -10.08 25.58 -28.37
C LYS A 26 -9.44 24.75 -29.50
N ARG A 27 -8.83 23.60 -29.17
CA ARG A 27 -8.39 22.59 -30.13
C ARG A 27 -9.55 21.60 -30.36
N PRO A 28 -9.87 21.22 -31.60
CA PRO A 28 -10.89 20.20 -31.86
C PRO A 28 -10.37 18.81 -31.45
N VAL A 29 -11.17 18.09 -30.67
CA VAL A 29 -11.00 16.67 -30.37
C VAL A 29 -11.47 15.89 -31.60
N LEU A 30 -10.59 15.12 -32.22
CA LEU A 30 -10.98 14.12 -33.22
C LEU A 30 -11.10 12.77 -32.51
N LEU A 31 -12.36 12.32 -32.38
CA LEU A 31 -12.76 10.94 -32.11
C LEU A 31 -12.40 10.08 -33.33
N VAL A 32 -11.66 8.99 -33.14
CA VAL A 32 -11.73 7.82 -34.05
C VAL A 32 -11.69 6.52 -33.25
N SER A 33 -12.62 5.66 -33.62
CA SER A 33 -13.17 4.47 -33.00
C SER A 33 -12.29 3.22 -32.85
N LEU A 34 -12.60 2.50 -31.77
CA LEU A 34 -12.61 1.05 -31.52
C LEU A 34 -12.38 0.09 -32.70
N LEU A 35 -11.48 -0.89 -32.52
CA LEU A 35 -11.59 -2.20 -33.16
C LEU A 35 -11.22 -3.32 -32.18
N VAL A 36 -12.21 -4.11 -31.79
CA VAL A 36 -12.06 -5.37 -31.04
C VAL A 36 -12.11 -6.51 -32.05
N VAL A 37 -11.13 -7.40 -32.04
CA VAL A 37 -11.18 -8.68 -32.77
C VAL A 37 -11.03 -9.80 -31.76
N VAL A 38 -12.14 -10.49 -31.50
CA VAL A 38 -12.20 -11.77 -30.79
C VAL A 38 -12.26 -12.86 -31.85
N LEU A 39 -11.36 -13.84 -31.80
CA LEU A 39 -11.46 -15.07 -32.56
C LEU A 39 -11.59 -16.26 -31.59
N LEU A 40 -12.79 -16.82 -31.56
CA LEU A 40 -13.14 -18.13 -30.99
C LEU A 40 -12.82 -19.21 -32.02
N VAL A 41 -12.13 -20.27 -31.60
CA VAL A 41 -12.05 -21.53 -32.36
C VAL A 41 -12.74 -22.62 -31.57
N ALA A 42 -13.81 -23.14 -32.16
CA ALA A 42 -14.54 -24.32 -31.73
C ALA A 42 -13.90 -25.60 -32.31
N GLY A 43 -13.91 -26.68 -31.54
CA GLY A 43 -13.57 -28.03 -31.98
C GLY A 43 -14.51 -29.03 -31.31
N ALA A 44 -15.23 -29.79 -32.14
CA ALA A 44 -16.39 -30.62 -31.82
C ALA A 44 -16.06 -32.11 -31.66
N GLY A 45 -17.00 -32.84 -31.06
CA GLY A 45 -17.27 -34.26 -31.33
C GLY A 45 -16.92 -35.22 -30.19
N VAL A 46 -17.63 -36.30 -29.89
CA VAL A 46 -18.84 -36.98 -30.41
C VAL A 46 -19.33 -37.90 -29.28
N TRP A 47 -20.63 -38.20 -29.30
CA TRP A 47 -21.42 -39.07 -28.44
C TRP A 47 -20.97 -40.53 -28.31
N PHE A 48 -21.21 -41.16 -27.16
CA PHE A 48 -21.66 -42.56 -27.10
C PHE A 48 -22.47 -42.86 -25.83
N THR A 49 -23.66 -43.42 -26.00
CA THR A 49 -24.53 -43.94 -24.95
C THR A 49 -24.19 -45.40 -24.65
N ARG A 50 -24.17 -45.78 -23.38
CA ARG A 50 -24.49 -47.16 -22.98
C ARG A 50 -24.88 -47.23 -21.51
N ASN A 51 -26.16 -47.50 -21.28
CA ASN A 51 -26.69 -47.93 -20.00
C ASN A 51 -26.19 -49.35 -19.73
N HIS A 52 -25.43 -49.54 -18.66
CA HIS A 52 -25.28 -50.84 -18.04
C HIS A 52 -25.84 -50.77 -16.62
N THR A 53 -27.03 -51.34 -16.48
CA THR A 53 -27.61 -51.79 -15.23
C THR A 53 -26.69 -52.87 -14.64
N SER A 54 -26.06 -52.57 -13.51
CA SER A 54 -25.59 -53.57 -12.55
C SER A 54 -25.82 -53.06 -11.14
N ARG A 55 -26.77 -53.70 -10.48
CA ARG A 55 -27.14 -53.58 -9.08
C ARG A 55 -26.04 -54.20 -8.23
N SER A 56 -25.36 -53.40 -7.41
CA SER A 56 -24.73 -53.87 -6.18
C SER A 56 -24.90 -52.82 -5.08
N GLN A 57 -25.68 -53.23 -4.10
CA GLN A 57 -25.99 -52.59 -2.83
C GLN A 57 -24.74 -52.60 -1.95
N ALA A 58 -24.28 -51.41 -1.51
CA ALA A 58 -23.40 -51.25 -0.36
C ALA A 58 -23.74 -49.92 0.33
N SER A 59 -23.91 -49.98 1.65
CA SER A 59 -24.35 -48.90 2.54
C SER A 59 -23.49 -47.63 2.48
N PRO A 60 -24.04 -46.46 2.84
CA PRO A 60 -23.29 -45.22 2.94
C PRO A 60 -22.39 -45.25 4.19
N SER A 61 -21.07 -45.40 4.01
CA SER A 61 -20.11 -45.02 5.03
C SER A 61 -19.77 -43.55 4.84
N THR A 62 -20.51 -42.70 5.56
CA THR A 62 -20.17 -41.30 5.81
C THR A 62 -18.77 -41.20 6.39
N SER A 63 -17.79 -40.99 5.51
CA SER A 63 -16.44 -40.59 5.91
C SER A 63 -16.50 -39.09 6.20
N SER A 64 -16.86 -38.75 7.43
CA SER A 64 -16.67 -37.42 7.99
C SER A 64 -15.16 -37.13 8.06
N THR A 65 -14.61 -36.56 7.00
CA THR A 65 -13.29 -35.93 7.04
C THR A 65 -13.40 -34.69 7.93
N SER A 66 -13.10 -34.87 9.21
CA SER A 66 -12.86 -33.78 10.14
C SER A 66 -11.73 -32.91 9.58
N SER A 67 -12.08 -31.74 9.05
CA SER A 67 -11.14 -30.66 8.80
C SER A 67 -10.58 -30.22 10.16
N THR A 68 -9.38 -30.68 10.50
CA THR A 68 -8.61 -30.10 11.59
C THR A 68 -8.27 -28.67 11.18
N THR A 69 -9.07 -27.72 11.65
CA THR A 69 -8.70 -26.31 11.70
C THR A 69 -7.49 -26.21 12.62
N THR A 70 -6.30 -26.20 12.05
CA THR A 70 -5.09 -25.82 12.77
C THR A 70 -5.23 -24.33 13.09
N THR A 71 -5.83 -24.02 14.24
CA THR A 71 -5.71 -22.71 14.86
C THR A 71 -4.24 -22.53 15.16
N SER A 72 -3.53 -21.83 14.28
CA SER A 72 -2.15 -21.42 14.49
C SER A 72 -2.17 -20.43 15.66
N THR A 73 -2.05 -20.93 16.88
CA THR A 73 -1.89 -20.09 18.07
C THR A 73 -0.51 -19.47 17.98
N THR A 74 -0.44 -18.30 17.35
CA THR A 74 0.75 -17.46 17.29
C THR A 74 1.27 -17.25 18.71
N ALA A 75 2.58 -17.44 18.91
CA ALA A 75 3.23 -17.15 20.18
C ALA A 75 2.87 -15.72 20.66
N PRO A 76 2.73 -15.50 21.97
CA PRO A 76 2.42 -14.18 22.51
C PRO A 76 3.42 -13.13 21.99
N PRO A 77 2.98 -11.91 21.67
CA PRO A 77 3.88 -10.86 21.24
C PRO A 77 4.88 -10.51 22.36
N GLY A 78 6.07 -10.07 21.96
CA GLY A 78 7.12 -9.67 22.90
C GLY A 78 6.80 -8.36 23.65
N PRO A 79 7.64 -7.97 24.61
CA PRO A 79 7.48 -6.71 25.34
C PRO A 79 7.38 -5.48 24.41
N GLY A 80 6.54 -4.51 24.79
CA GLY A 80 6.30 -3.30 24.02
C GLY A 80 5.23 -3.42 22.91
N PHE A 81 4.69 -4.63 22.69
CA PHE A 81 3.64 -4.89 21.71
C PHE A 81 2.29 -5.18 22.37
N THR A 82 1.21 -4.62 21.82
CA THR A 82 -0.15 -4.85 22.29
C THR A 82 -0.83 -5.95 21.47
N ALA A 83 -1.14 -7.08 22.10
CA ALA A 83 -1.83 -8.20 21.47
C ALA A 83 -3.21 -7.79 20.91
N GLY A 84 -3.57 -8.33 19.75
CA GLY A 84 -4.85 -8.04 19.08
C GLY A 84 -4.99 -6.62 18.52
N LYS A 85 -3.91 -5.82 18.52
CA LYS A 85 -3.88 -4.48 17.92
C LYS A 85 -3.01 -4.45 16.68
N ILE A 86 -3.41 -3.59 15.75
CA ILE A 86 -2.72 -3.34 14.48
C ILE A 86 -2.25 -1.88 14.47
N THR A 87 -1.00 -1.67 14.08
CA THR A 87 -0.44 -0.32 13.83
C THR A 87 0.05 -0.25 12.40
N ALA A 88 -0.37 0.77 11.65
CA ALA A 88 0.11 1.06 10.30
C ALA A 88 0.94 2.35 10.32
N VAL A 89 2.19 2.26 9.88
CA VAL A 89 3.09 3.41 9.72
C VAL A 89 3.46 3.55 8.25
N GLY A 90 3.24 4.72 7.68
CA GLY A 90 3.51 4.94 6.27
C GLY A 90 3.80 6.38 5.90
N ASP A 91 4.06 6.56 4.60
CA ASP A 91 4.33 7.86 3.99
C ASP A 91 3.07 8.50 3.39
N SER A 92 3.21 9.36 2.37
CA SER A 92 2.09 10.10 1.78
C SER A 92 1.05 9.17 1.16
N VAL A 93 1.47 8.05 0.56
CA VAL A 93 0.53 7.12 -0.09
C VAL A 93 -0.40 6.48 0.94
N MET A 94 0.06 6.28 2.18
CA MET A 94 -0.80 5.76 3.26
C MET A 94 -1.99 6.67 3.58
N ILE A 95 -1.83 7.98 3.40
CA ILE A 95 -2.92 8.93 3.60
C ILE A 95 -4.04 8.68 2.58
N ASP A 96 -3.69 8.30 1.34
CA ASP A 96 -4.67 8.07 0.27
C ASP A 96 -5.59 6.87 0.58
N TYR A 97 -5.06 5.83 1.23
CA TYR A 97 -5.79 4.61 1.59
C TYR A 97 -6.11 4.46 3.07
N GLN A 98 -5.88 5.47 3.90
CA GLN A 98 -6.15 5.41 5.34
C GLN A 98 -7.61 5.05 5.64
N GLY A 99 -8.58 5.78 5.08
CA GLY A 99 -10.00 5.52 5.33
C GLY A 99 -10.45 4.11 4.92
N PRO A 100 -10.11 3.64 3.69
CA PRO A 100 -10.33 2.25 3.31
C PRO A 100 -9.65 1.23 4.23
N LEU A 101 -8.41 1.48 4.69
CA LEU A 101 -7.71 0.58 5.61
C LEU A 101 -8.40 0.51 6.97
N GLU A 102 -8.86 1.64 7.51
CA GLU A 102 -9.64 1.70 8.75
C GLU A 102 -10.98 0.98 8.63
N THR A 103 -11.56 0.96 7.43
CA THR A 103 -12.80 0.22 7.12
C THR A 103 -12.54 -1.29 7.09
N ASP A 104 -11.49 -1.71 6.38
CA ASP A 104 -11.16 -3.12 6.17
C ASP A 104 -10.53 -3.77 7.42
N LEU A 105 -9.88 -2.98 8.28
CA LEU A 105 -9.25 -3.41 9.53
C LEU A 105 -9.75 -2.58 10.72
N PRO A 106 -10.96 -2.86 11.24
CA PRO A 106 -11.53 -2.09 12.35
C PRO A 106 -10.60 -2.01 13.56
N GLY A 107 -10.29 -0.78 13.99
CA GLY A 107 -9.44 -0.52 15.15
C GLY A 107 -7.93 -0.51 14.88
N VAL A 108 -7.50 -0.54 13.62
CA VAL A 108 -6.12 -0.20 13.23
C VAL A 108 -5.78 1.23 13.65
N SER A 109 -4.58 1.43 14.20
CA SER A 109 -4.01 2.76 14.43
C SER A 109 -3.15 3.13 13.22
N VAL A 110 -3.56 4.15 12.45
CA VAL A 110 -2.86 4.59 11.23
C VAL A 110 -2.10 5.87 11.51
N ASP A 111 -0.81 5.87 11.18
CA ASP A 111 0.03 7.05 11.17
C ASP A 111 0.69 7.16 9.78
N GLY A 112 0.08 7.93 8.89
CA GLY A 112 0.61 8.32 7.58
C GLY A 112 1.09 9.78 7.60
N SER A 113 2.20 10.08 6.93
CA SER A 113 2.72 11.45 6.87
C SER A 113 3.40 11.78 5.54
N VAL A 114 3.10 12.96 5.02
CA VAL A 114 3.70 13.47 3.77
C VAL A 114 5.21 13.53 3.91
N SER A 115 5.91 13.05 2.87
CA SER A 115 7.38 13.03 2.79
C SER A 115 8.09 12.20 3.87
N ARG A 116 7.38 11.33 4.60
CA ARG A 116 8.02 10.45 5.59
C ARG A 116 9.02 9.53 4.92
N GLN A 117 10.23 9.51 5.48
CA GLN A 117 11.33 8.64 5.09
C GLN A 117 11.38 7.37 5.94
N TRP A 118 12.06 6.35 5.43
CA TRP A 118 12.27 5.07 6.12
C TRP A 118 12.81 5.23 7.55
N ALA A 119 13.84 6.08 7.72
CA ALA A 119 14.46 6.33 9.03
C ALA A 119 13.50 6.97 10.03
N GLN A 120 12.64 7.89 9.56
CA GLN A 120 11.64 8.55 10.41
C GLN A 120 10.55 7.56 10.84
N GLY A 121 10.09 6.71 9.92
CA GLY A 121 9.14 5.64 10.26
C GLY A 121 9.74 4.63 11.24
N THR A 122 11.01 4.27 11.08
CA THR A 122 11.74 3.39 12.02
C THR A 122 11.80 4.00 13.42
N ALA A 123 12.12 5.30 13.51
CA ALA A 123 12.15 6.02 14.79
C ALA A 123 10.76 6.08 15.45
N LEU A 124 9.70 6.32 14.67
CA LEU A 124 8.32 6.30 15.16
C LEU A 124 7.92 4.93 15.70
N LEU A 125 8.21 3.85 14.99
CA LEU A 125 7.96 2.48 15.46
C LEU A 125 8.68 2.19 16.77
N SER A 126 9.93 2.63 16.89
CA SER A 126 10.71 2.51 18.14
C SER A 126 10.07 3.28 19.29
N GLN A 127 9.58 4.49 19.05
CA GLN A 127 8.90 5.31 20.05
C GLN A 127 7.59 4.65 20.51
N LEU A 128 6.76 4.18 19.57
CA LEU A 128 5.51 3.50 19.89
C LEU A 128 5.74 2.20 20.68
N LYS A 129 6.80 1.45 20.35
CA LYS A 129 7.18 0.26 21.11
C LYS A 129 7.58 0.61 22.54
N ALA A 130 8.41 1.65 22.71
CA ALA A 130 8.88 2.10 24.02
C ALA A 130 7.73 2.62 24.92
N SER A 131 6.66 3.15 24.32
CA SER A 131 5.48 3.63 25.04
C SER A 131 4.37 2.58 25.21
N ASN A 132 4.59 1.32 24.82
CA ASN A 132 3.60 0.24 24.79
C ASN A 132 2.35 0.55 23.94
N GLN A 133 2.51 1.35 22.89
CA GLN A 133 1.43 1.72 21.96
C GLN A 133 1.52 0.99 20.62
N LEU A 134 2.60 0.25 20.36
CA LEU A 134 2.76 -0.49 19.12
C LEU A 134 1.91 -1.78 19.13
N GLY A 135 1.07 -1.96 18.12
CA GLY A 135 0.28 -3.18 17.93
C GLY A 135 1.16 -4.38 17.58
N ALA A 136 0.75 -5.58 18.00
CA ALA A 136 1.45 -6.83 17.70
C ALA A 136 1.49 -7.17 16.21
N THR A 137 0.56 -6.63 15.41
CA THR A 137 0.63 -6.64 13.95
C THR A 137 1.03 -5.24 13.47
N VAL A 138 2.09 -5.15 12.66
CA VAL A 138 2.60 -3.88 12.15
C VAL A 138 2.53 -3.86 10.63
N ILE A 139 1.95 -2.81 10.05
CA ILE A 139 1.93 -2.54 8.61
C ILE A 139 2.91 -1.41 8.31
N VAL A 140 3.80 -1.60 7.35
CA VAL A 140 4.80 -0.64 6.92
C VAL A 140 4.59 -0.28 5.45
N GLY A 141 4.13 0.94 5.20
CA GLY A 141 3.95 1.52 3.86
C GLY A 141 4.91 2.68 3.63
N LEU A 142 6.20 2.37 3.57
CA LEU A 142 7.29 3.35 3.42
C LEU A 142 8.18 3.00 2.23
N GLY A 143 8.76 4.02 1.62
CA GLY A 143 9.77 3.88 0.56
C GLY A 143 9.50 4.72 -0.67
N THR A 144 8.37 5.45 -0.70
CA THR A 144 8.02 6.36 -1.80
C THR A 144 9.04 7.51 -1.89
N ASN A 145 9.55 7.96 -0.74
CA ASN A 145 10.30 9.21 -0.62
C ASN A 145 11.83 9.08 -0.64
N GLY A 146 12.37 7.87 -0.79
CA GLY A 146 13.83 7.68 -0.83
C GLY A 146 14.27 6.23 -0.83
N GLU A 147 15.58 6.04 -1.03
CA GLU A 147 16.23 4.74 -1.07
C GLU A 147 16.18 4.01 0.29
N ILE A 148 16.05 2.68 0.22
CA ILE A 148 16.11 1.78 1.37
C ILE A 148 17.30 0.87 1.16
N SER A 149 18.25 0.86 2.11
CA SER A 149 19.33 -0.11 2.10
C SER A 149 18.93 -1.39 2.85
N PRO A 150 19.53 -2.55 2.54
CA PRO A 150 19.33 -3.77 3.32
C PRO A 150 19.59 -3.58 4.82
N ALA A 151 20.60 -2.78 5.18
CA ALA A 151 20.91 -2.47 6.57
C ALA A 151 19.80 -1.64 7.25
N ALA A 152 19.17 -0.71 6.51
CA ALA A 152 18.04 0.06 7.02
C ALA A 152 16.80 -0.83 7.23
N PHE A 153 16.58 -1.80 6.34
CA PHE A 153 15.54 -2.82 6.52
C PHE A 153 15.78 -3.65 7.78
N ASP A 154 16.98 -4.22 7.91
CA ASP A 154 17.36 -5.06 9.05
C ASP A 154 17.30 -4.26 10.37
N ALA A 155 17.65 -2.97 10.36
CA ALA A 155 17.50 -2.08 11.52
C ALA A 155 16.04 -1.89 11.94
N MET A 156 15.11 -1.73 11.00
CA MET A 156 13.68 -1.68 11.30
C MET A 156 13.19 -3.01 11.86
N MET A 157 13.61 -4.13 11.29
CA MET A 157 13.25 -5.45 11.82
C MET A 157 13.80 -5.71 13.22
N SER A 158 14.96 -5.13 13.56
CA SER A 158 15.46 -5.15 14.94
C SER A 158 14.53 -4.41 15.90
N VAL A 159 14.00 -3.24 15.51
CA VAL A 159 12.98 -2.51 16.29
C VAL A 159 11.71 -3.36 16.43
N LEU A 160 11.30 -4.03 15.36
CA LEU A 160 10.10 -4.86 15.30
C LEU A 160 10.26 -6.28 15.87
N SER A 161 11.43 -6.61 16.43
CA SER A 161 11.66 -7.90 17.09
C SER A 161 10.67 -8.08 18.25
N GLY A 162 9.86 -9.14 18.18
CA GLY A 162 8.75 -9.42 19.10
C GLY A 162 7.35 -9.15 18.54
N ALA A 163 7.23 -8.53 17.35
CA ALA A 163 5.95 -8.41 16.65
C ALA A 163 5.45 -9.80 16.25
N SER A 164 4.14 -10.04 16.40
CA SER A 164 3.49 -11.27 15.96
C SER A 164 3.45 -11.37 14.43
N LYS A 165 3.28 -10.24 13.73
CA LYS A 165 3.28 -10.16 12.26
C LYS A 165 3.76 -8.79 11.80
N VAL A 166 4.56 -8.73 10.74
CA VAL A 166 4.97 -7.51 10.06
C VAL A 166 4.59 -7.60 8.58
N ILE A 167 3.85 -6.61 8.09
CA ILE A 167 3.35 -6.55 6.72
C ILE A 167 4.05 -5.38 6.04
N PHE A 168 4.91 -5.67 5.07
CA PHE A 168 5.54 -4.64 4.25
C PHE A 168 4.76 -4.46 2.95
N VAL A 169 4.51 -3.22 2.55
CA VAL A 169 3.90 -2.85 1.27
C VAL A 169 5.01 -2.33 0.36
N ASN A 170 5.21 -2.97 -0.79
CA ASN A 170 6.18 -2.47 -1.78
C ASN A 170 5.64 -1.23 -2.51
N THR A 171 6.51 -0.45 -3.15
CA THR A 171 6.16 0.87 -3.68
C THR A 171 5.86 0.83 -5.17
N HIS A 172 4.97 1.74 -5.60
CA HIS A 172 4.74 2.08 -7.00
C HIS A 172 4.95 3.58 -7.16
N VAL A 173 6.04 3.98 -7.80
CA VAL A 173 6.51 5.36 -7.89
C VAL A 173 7.41 5.52 -9.12
N ASP A 174 7.24 6.60 -9.88
CA ASP A 174 8.11 6.92 -11.02
C ASP A 174 9.46 7.51 -10.56
N ARG A 175 10.27 6.69 -9.90
CA ARG A 175 11.59 7.06 -9.35
C ARG A 175 12.59 5.93 -9.51
N PRO A 176 13.88 6.24 -9.70
CA PRO A 176 14.92 5.23 -9.95
C PRO A 176 15.12 4.23 -8.80
N TRP A 177 14.66 4.58 -7.58
CA TRP A 177 14.76 3.71 -6.42
C TRP A 177 13.60 2.73 -6.25
N GLN A 178 12.53 2.78 -7.07
CA GLN A 178 11.39 1.87 -6.92
C GLN A 178 11.83 0.40 -6.94
N ASP A 179 12.44 -0.05 -8.03
CA ASP A 179 12.79 -1.45 -8.20
C ASP A 179 13.88 -1.92 -7.23
N PRO A 180 14.96 -1.14 -6.97
CA PRO A 180 15.91 -1.45 -5.90
C PRO A 180 15.25 -1.57 -4.51
N ASN A 181 14.36 -0.64 -4.15
CA ASN A 181 13.64 -0.70 -2.87
C ASN A 181 12.75 -1.94 -2.80
N ASN A 182 11.99 -2.23 -3.85
CA ASN A 182 11.10 -3.39 -3.91
C ASN A 182 11.89 -4.70 -3.81
N ALA A 183 13.09 -4.76 -4.39
CA ALA A 183 14.00 -5.89 -4.23
C ALA A 183 14.50 -6.02 -2.78
N VAL A 184 14.86 -4.91 -2.12
CA VAL A 184 15.25 -4.92 -0.70
C VAL A 184 14.12 -5.41 0.19
N LEU A 185 12.89 -4.96 -0.04
CA LEU A 185 11.72 -5.42 0.71
C LEU A 185 11.45 -6.92 0.51
N ALA A 186 11.46 -7.39 -0.74
CA ALA A 186 11.23 -8.81 -1.03
C ALA A 186 12.29 -9.72 -0.41
N GLN A 187 13.58 -9.36 -0.56
CA GLN A 187 14.69 -10.12 0.02
C GLN A 187 14.69 -10.04 1.56
N GLY A 188 14.38 -8.86 2.12
CA GLY A 188 14.32 -8.63 3.55
C GLY A 188 13.23 -9.47 4.21
N VAL A 189 11.99 -9.42 3.68
CA VAL A 189 10.87 -10.21 4.18
C VAL A 189 11.18 -11.70 4.22
N ALA A 190 11.84 -12.24 3.18
CA ALA A 190 12.18 -13.66 3.11
C ALA A 190 13.12 -14.15 4.24
N LYS A 191 13.80 -13.24 4.95
CA LYS A 191 14.65 -13.57 6.11
C LYS A 191 13.85 -13.82 7.39
N TYR A 192 12.58 -13.39 7.48
CA TYR A 192 11.82 -13.36 8.73
C TYR A 192 10.49 -14.13 8.60
N PRO A 193 10.25 -15.16 9.43
CA PRO A 193 9.04 -15.99 9.31
C PRO A 193 7.75 -15.27 9.68
N ASN A 194 7.84 -14.16 10.43
CA ASN A 194 6.71 -13.32 10.81
C ASN A 194 6.52 -12.11 9.88
N ALA A 195 7.34 -11.96 8.84
CA ALA A 195 7.21 -10.89 7.86
C ALA A 195 6.51 -11.39 6.59
N VAL A 196 5.67 -10.56 6.00
CA VAL A 196 5.02 -10.83 4.71
C VAL A 196 5.06 -9.60 3.81
N LEU A 197 5.15 -9.83 2.51
CA LEU A 197 5.12 -8.78 1.49
C LEU A 197 3.72 -8.68 0.88
N VAL A 198 3.21 -7.45 0.81
CA VAL A 198 2.08 -7.05 -0.02
C VAL A 198 2.65 -6.46 -1.31
N ASP A 199 2.39 -7.14 -2.43
CA ASP A 199 2.85 -6.73 -3.77
C ASP A 199 1.89 -5.72 -4.40
N TRP A 200 1.92 -4.49 -3.87
CA TRP A 200 1.19 -3.36 -4.42
C TRP A 200 1.69 -2.99 -5.82
N ASN A 201 2.99 -3.04 -6.07
CA ASN A 201 3.58 -2.64 -7.34
C ASN A 201 3.03 -3.44 -8.53
N ALA A 202 2.87 -4.76 -8.37
CA ALA A 202 2.26 -5.59 -9.39
C ALA A 202 0.81 -5.16 -9.68
N LEU A 203 -0.01 -5.03 -8.64
CA LEU A 203 -1.41 -4.63 -8.77
C LEU A 203 -1.56 -3.22 -9.37
N ALA A 204 -0.71 -2.29 -8.94
CA ALA A 204 -0.64 -0.93 -9.45
C ALA A 204 -0.30 -0.88 -10.94
N THR A 205 0.69 -1.68 -11.36
CA THR A 205 1.15 -1.75 -12.76
C THR A 205 0.04 -2.20 -13.71
N GLU A 206 -0.82 -3.13 -13.26
CA GLU A 206 -1.97 -3.60 -14.02
C GLU A 206 -3.11 -2.57 -14.09
N ASN A 207 -3.08 -1.53 -13.24
CA ASN A 207 -4.18 -0.59 -13.07
C ASN A 207 -3.72 0.89 -13.12
N PRO A 208 -3.09 1.35 -14.21
CA PRO A 208 -2.54 2.70 -14.31
C PRO A 208 -3.59 3.82 -14.21
N SER A 209 -4.88 3.51 -14.45
CA SER A 209 -5.98 4.49 -14.35
C SER A 209 -6.31 4.92 -12.93
N TRP A 210 -5.77 4.27 -11.90
CA TRP A 210 -6.01 4.66 -10.51
C TRP A 210 -5.21 5.88 -10.05
N PHE A 211 -4.12 6.19 -10.76
CA PHE A 211 -3.14 7.18 -10.34
C PHE A 211 -3.47 8.58 -10.86
N GLY A 212 -3.06 9.57 -10.08
CA GLY A 212 -2.93 10.93 -10.55
C GLY A 212 -1.83 11.07 -11.62
N SER A 213 -1.62 12.30 -12.09
CA SER A 213 -0.62 12.59 -13.12
C SER A 213 0.83 12.32 -12.71
N ASP A 214 1.10 12.11 -11.42
CA ASP A 214 2.42 11.79 -10.89
C ASP A 214 2.73 10.28 -10.88
N GLY A 215 1.78 9.44 -11.28
CA GLY A 215 1.93 7.98 -11.30
C GLY A 215 2.18 7.35 -9.93
N THR A 216 1.92 8.07 -8.84
CA THR A 216 2.27 7.65 -7.48
C THR A 216 1.07 7.73 -6.54
N HIS A 217 0.39 8.88 -6.51
CA HIS A 217 -0.70 9.11 -5.58
C HIS A 217 -2.04 8.67 -6.16
N LEU A 218 -2.88 8.17 -5.26
CA LEU A 218 -4.23 7.70 -5.56
C LEU A 218 -5.23 8.81 -5.24
N ALA A 219 -6.40 8.76 -5.84
CA ALA A 219 -7.51 9.54 -5.30
C ALA A 219 -7.82 9.04 -3.87
N ILE A 220 -7.83 9.93 -2.89
CA ILE A 220 -8.10 9.59 -1.48
C ILE A 220 -9.43 8.83 -1.39
N GLY A 221 -9.39 7.61 -0.86
CA GLY A 221 -10.55 6.72 -0.73
C GLY A 221 -11.14 6.20 -2.05
N GLY A 222 -10.48 6.47 -3.19
CA GLY A 222 -10.88 6.00 -4.52
C GLY A 222 -10.60 4.51 -4.75
N THR A 223 -10.90 4.02 -5.96
CA THR A 223 -10.82 2.60 -6.29
C THR A 223 -9.45 1.98 -6.04
N GLY A 224 -8.36 2.64 -6.42
CA GLY A 224 -7.02 2.11 -6.15
C GLY A 224 -6.68 2.09 -4.67
N ALA A 225 -7.15 3.07 -3.90
CA ALA A 225 -6.96 3.13 -2.45
C ALA A 225 -7.73 2.00 -1.74
N GLN A 226 -8.95 1.72 -2.20
CA GLN A 226 -9.76 0.58 -1.74
C GLN A 226 -9.07 -0.75 -2.08
N ALA A 227 -8.60 -0.91 -3.31
CA ALA A 227 -7.91 -2.13 -3.74
C ALA A 227 -6.63 -2.39 -2.93
N LEU A 228 -5.84 -1.35 -2.67
CA LEU A 228 -4.63 -1.45 -1.84
C LEU A 228 -4.99 -1.83 -0.39
N ALA A 229 -5.96 -1.17 0.22
CA ALA A 229 -6.41 -1.51 1.58
C ALA A 229 -6.88 -2.96 1.70
N SER A 230 -7.70 -3.43 0.76
CA SER A 230 -8.19 -4.81 0.77
C SER A 230 -7.07 -5.83 0.54
N LEU A 231 -6.08 -5.50 -0.29
CA LEU A 231 -4.90 -6.33 -0.47
C LEU A 231 -4.10 -6.46 0.83
N ILE A 232 -3.92 -5.37 1.58
CA ILE A 232 -3.28 -5.38 2.90
C ILE A 232 -4.09 -6.19 3.90
N ALA A 233 -5.42 -5.97 3.97
CA ALA A 233 -6.29 -6.65 4.92
C ALA A 233 -6.29 -8.17 4.74
N SER A 234 -6.17 -8.66 3.49
CA SER A 234 -6.03 -10.09 3.17
C SER A 234 -4.80 -10.75 3.82
N LYS A 235 -3.80 -9.97 4.24
CA LYS A 235 -2.58 -10.44 4.92
C LYS A 235 -2.59 -10.20 6.42
N ALA A 236 -3.44 -9.30 6.91
CA ALA A 236 -3.56 -8.97 8.33
C ALA A 236 -4.40 -9.99 9.13
N SER A 237 -5.26 -10.73 8.44
CA SER A 237 -6.09 -11.81 8.99
C SER A 237 -5.29 -13.06 9.35
#